data_AF-A0A957M8I7-F1
#
_entry.id   AF-A0A957M8I7-F1
#
_cell.length_a   1.000
_cell.length_b   1.000
_cell.length_c   1.000
_cell.angle_alpha   90.00
_cell.angle_beta   90.00
_cell.angle_gamma   90.00
#
_symmetry.space_group_name_H-M   'P 1'
#
loop_
_entity.id
_entity.type
_entity.pdbx_description
1 polymer ?
#
loop_
_entity_poly.entity_id
_entity_poly.type
_entity_poly.pdbx_seq_one_letter_code
_entity_poly.pdbx_strand_id
1 'polypeptide(L)'
;NPQLNAVVYPMFAQARQAAQGELPDGPLRGVPFLVKDLLAMVAGVPISFGTRLLKNWAPPVDSELVRRWKAAGLVIAGKTNTSEF
;
A
#
# COMPACT_ATOMS: atom_id res chain seq x y z
N ASN A 1 -6.84 -14.56 -0.85
CA ASN A 1 -7.16 -13.82 -2.08
C ASN A 1 -7.29 -14.68 -3.37
N PRO A 2 -7.52 -16.00 -3.38
CA PRO A 2 -7.59 -16.72 -4.67
C PRO A 2 -8.90 -16.51 -5.43
N GLN A 3 -10.01 -16.22 -4.75
CA GLN A 3 -11.34 -16.08 -5.37
C GLN A 3 -11.68 -14.64 -5.79
N LEU A 4 -11.40 -13.66 -4.91
CA LEU A 4 -11.78 -12.26 -5.16
C LEU A 4 -10.73 -11.48 -5.98
N ASN A 5 -9.47 -11.91 -5.98
CA ASN A 5 -8.35 -11.19 -6.59
C ASN A 5 -8.30 -9.69 -6.23
N ALA A 6 -8.62 -9.37 -4.98
CA ALA A 6 -8.70 -8.01 -4.47
C ALA A 6 -7.32 -7.40 -4.18
N VAL A 7 -6.33 -8.18 -3.73
CA VAL A 7 -4.98 -7.72 -3.34
C VAL A 7 -3.92 -8.24 -4.32
N VAL A 8 -3.34 -7.34 -5.12
CA VAL A 8 -2.37 -7.69 -6.17
C VAL A 8 -0.93 -7.61 -5.69
N TYR A 9 -0.65 -6.78 -4.68
CA TYR A 9 0.65 -6.72 -4.00
C TYR A 9 0.46 -6.90 -2.49
N PRO A 10 0.50 -8.15 -1.98
CA PRO A 10 0.40 -8.42 -0.55
C PRO A 10 1.63 -7.86 0.20
N MET A 11 1.39 -7.17 1.31
CA MET A 11 2.44 -6.64 2.19
C MET A 11 2.22 -7.09 3.65
N PHE A 12 1.60 -8.25 3.85
CA PHE A 12 1.15 -8.68 5.19
C PHE A 12 2.29 -8.87 6.19
N ALA A 13 3.47 -9.33 5.74
CA ALA A 13 4.63 -9.47 6.60
C ALA A 13 5.16 -8.10 7.04
N GLN A 14 5.32 -7.18 6.10
CA GLN A 14 5.74 -5.80 6.36
C GLN A 14 4.74 -5.09 7.27
N ALA A 15 3.44 -5.27 7.06
CA ALA A 15 2.40 -4.71 7.90
C ALA A 15 2.42 -5.26 9.33
N ARG A 16 2.60 -6.57 9.50
CA ARG A 16 2.76 -7.18 10.83
C ARG A 16 3.99 -6.66 11.55
N GLN A 17 5.12 -6.53 10.85
CA GLN A 17 6.34 -5.96 11.40
C GLN A 17 6.14 -4.49 11.81
N ALA A 18 5.51 -3.68 10.95
CA ALA A 18 5.21 -2.29 11.25
C ALA A 18 4.28 -2.15 12.48
N ALA A 19 3.26 -3.01 12.58
CA ALA A 19 2.32 -3.00 13.71
C ALA A 19 2.94 -3.42 15.06
N GLN A 20 4.07 -4.12 15.03
CA GLN A 20 4.85 -4.46 16.24
C GLN A 20 5.80 -3.33 16.68
N GLY A 21 6.12 -2.41 15.78
CA GLY A 21 7.02 -1.29 16.03
C GLY A 21 6.29 -0.05 16.55
N GLU A 22 7.03 1.05 16.67
CA GLU A 22 6.45 2.36 16.94
C GLU A 22 5.70 2.86 15.70
N LEU A 23 4.43 3.24 15.91
CA LEU A 23 3.59 3.84 14.89
C LEU A 23 3.43 5.34 15.19
N PRO A 24 3.30 6.19 14.15
CA PRO A 24 2.95 7.59 14.33
C PRO A 24 1.69 7.75 15.18
N ASP A 25 1.69 8.76 16.04
CA ASP A 25 0.57 9.08 16.91
C ASP A 25 -0.49 9.89 16.16
N GLY A 26 -1.18 9.21 15.25
CA GLY A 26 -2.22 9.77 14.40
C GLY A 26 -3.60 9.19 14.68
N PRO A 27 -4.66 9.81 14.12
CA PRO A 27 -6.05 9.46 14.42
C PRO A 27 -6.46 8.04 13.97
N LEU A 28 -5.66 7.38 13.14
CA LEU A 28 -5.91 6.05 12.62
C LEU A 28 -4.79 5.06 12.99
N ARG A 29 -4.08 5.34 14.09
CA ARG A 29 -2.96 4.54 14.58
C ARG A 29 -3.31 3.06 14.68
N GLY A 30 -2.54 2.23 13.99
CA GLY A 30 -2.64 0.77 14.03
C GLY A 30 -3.72 0.17 13.13
N VAL A 31 -4.54 0.97 12.45
CA VAL A 31 -5.60 0.45 11.58
C VAL A 31 -4.98 -0.16 10.31
N PRO A 32 -5.22 -1.45 10.01
CA PRO A 32 -4.78 -2.06 8.76
C PRO A 32 -5.49 -1.44 7.57
N PHE A 33 -4.73 -1.12 6.52
CA PHE A 33 -5.25 -0.40 5.36
C PHE A 33 -4.73 -0.97 4.05
N LEU A 34 -5.60 -1.07 3.04
CA LEU A 34 -5.19 -1.39 1.68
C LEU A 34 -5.24 -0.12 0.85
N VAL A 35 -4.24 0.08 -0.01
CA VAL A 35 -4.19 1.23 -0.91
C VAL A 35 -4.52 0.78 -2.33
N LYS A 36 -5.19 1.62 -3.11
CA LYS A 36 -5.47 1.28 -4.51
C LYS A 36 -4.18 1.22 -5.31
N ASP A 37 -4.03 0.25 -6.22
CA ASP A 37 -2.90 0.20 -7.17
C ASP A 37 -3.03 1.26 -8.29
N LEU A 38 -3.44 2.47 -7.91
CA LEU A 38 -3.72 3.61 -8.78
C LEU A 38 -3.39 4.88 -7.99
N LEU A 39 -2.40 5.65 -8.46
CA LEU A 39 -1.93 6.92 -7.89
C LEU A 39 -1.35 6.88 -6.46
N ALA A 40 -1.64 5.84 -5.66
CA ALA A 40 -1.09 5.67 -4.32
C ALA A 40 0.30 5.01 -4.35
N MET A 41 1.32 5.80 -4.67
CA MET A 41 2.72 5.36 -4.66
C MET A 41 3.19 5.11 -3.23
N VAL A 42 3.64 3.89 -2.96
CA VAL A 42 4.28 3.49 -1.70
C VAL A 42 5.73 3.19 -2.04
N ALA A 43 6.67 3.91 -1.42
CA ALA A 43 8.09 3.81 -1.74
C ALA A 43 8.57 2.35 -1.70
N GLY A 44 9.24 1.91 -2.77
CA GLY A 44 9.80 0.56 -2.87
C GLY A 44 8.79 -0.57 -3.11
N VAL A 45 7.49 -0.28 -3.21
CA VAL A 45 6.45 -1.28 -3.50
C VAL A 45 5.99 -1.10 -4.95
N PRO A 46 5.93 -2.18 -5.76
CA PRO A 46 5.45 -2.09 -7.13
C PRO A 46 4.09 -1.39 -7.25
N ILE A 47 3.90 -0.65 -8.33
CA ILE A 47 2.62 -0.05 -8.72
C ILE A 47 2.42 -0.25 -10.21
N SER A 48 1.28 -0.85 -10.59
CA SER A 48 1.05 -1.24 -11.98
C SER A 48 0.01 -0.39 -12.70
N PHE A 49 -0.87 0.32 -12.00
CA PHE A 49 -2.01 1.02 -12.65
C PHE A 49 -2.87 0.04 -13.47
N GLY A 50 -3.00 -1.21 -13.01
CA GLY A 50 -3.61 -2.31 -13.77
C GLY A 50 -2.89 -2.65 -15.09
N THR A 51 -1.74 -2.03 -15.37
CA THR A 51 -1.04 -2.06 -16.65
C THR A 51 0.10 -3.07 -16.60
N ARG A 52 0.09 -4.05 -17.51
CA ARG A 52 1.07 -5.14 -17.54
C ARG A 52 2.51 -4.65 -17.68
N LEU A 53 2.72 -3.57 -18.45
CA LEU A 53 4.04 -2.98 -18.67
C LEU A 53 4.69 -2.48 -17.37
N LEU A 54 3.89 -1.98 -16.44
CA LEU A 54 4.37 -1.32 -15.21
C LEU A 54 4.48 -2.28 -14.01
N LYS A 55 4.10 -3.56 -14.16
CA LYS A 55 3.97 -4.53 -13.05
C LYS A 55 5.17 -4.66 -12.10
N ASN A 56 6.37 -4.31 -12.56
CA ASN A 56 7.63 -4.44 -11.83
C ASN A 56 8.25 -3.09 -11.44
N TRP A 57 7.65 -1.96 -11.85
CA TRP A 57 8.16 -0.64 -11.51
C TRP A 57 7.74 -0.28 -10.09
N ALA A 58 8.69 0.22 -9.29
CA ALA A 58 8.45 0.69 -7.93
C ALA A 58 8.87 2.16 -7.81
N PRO A 59 8.04 3.01 -7.19
CA PRO A 59 8.37 4.41 -7.00
C PRO A 59 9.45 4.55 -5.92
N PRO A 60 10.39 5.52 -6.07
CA PRO A 60 11.44 5.75 -5.08
C PRO A 60 10.93 6.44 -3.82
N VAL A 61 9.76 7.08 -3.89
CA VAL A 61 9.17 7.88 -2.80
C VAL A 61 7.69 7.59 -2.65
N ASP A 62 7.16 7.89 -1.46
CA ASP A 62 5.72 7.88 -1.23
C ASP A 62 5.05 9.05 -1.96
N SER A 63 3.86 8.81 -2.50
CA SER A 63 2.94 9.87 -2.87
C SER A 63 2.53 10.68 -1.63
N GLU A 64 2.13 11.94 -1.83
CA GLU A 64 1.67 12.80 -0.71
C GLU A 64 0.49 12.17 0.06
N LEU A 65 -0.42 11.50 -0.66
CA LEU A 65 -1.54 10.80 -0.04
C LEU A 65 -1.05 9.66 0.89
N VAL A 66 -0.08 8.86 0.44
CA VAL A 66 0.53 7.80 1.25
C VAL A 66 1.31 8.37 2.43
N ARG A 67 2.02 9.50 2.26
CA ARG A 67 2.71 10.18 3.38
C ARG A 67 1.72 10.56 4.48
N ARG A 68 0.58 11.15 4.12
CA ARG A 68 -0.48 11.53 5.08
C ARG A 68 -1.10 10.31 5.75
N TRP A 69 -1.35 9.23 5.01
CA TRP A 69 -1.87 7.99 5.58
C TRP A 69 -0.90 7.37 6.59
N LYS A 70 0.39 7.30 6.27
CA LYS A 70 1.42 6.83 7.20
C LYS A 70 1.50 7.72 8.44
N ALA A 71 1.49 9.05 8.27
CA ALA A 71 1.48 9.99 9.39
C ALA A 71 0.23 9.89 10.26
N ALA A 72 -0.92 9.54 9.68
CA ALA A 72 -2.15 9.24 10.43
C ALA A 72 -2.08 7.92 11.20
N GLY A 73 -0.99 7.14 11.05
CA GLY A 73 -0.74 5.89 11.75
C GLY A 73 -1.32 4.65 11.08
N LEU A 74 -1.77 4.76 9.82
CA LEU A 74 -2.27 3.61 9.06
C LEU A 74 -1.17 2.60 8.76
N VAL A 75 -1.51 1.31 8.88
CA VAL A 75 -0.61 0.19 8.58
C VAL A 75 -0.97 -0.38 7.21
N ILE A 76 -0.18 -0.03 6.18
CA ILE A 76 -0.45 -0.46 4.80
C ILE A 76 -0.15 -1.95 4.63
N ALA A 77 -1.18 -2.74 4.38
CA ALA A 77 -1.15 -4.21 4.30
C ALA A 77 -1.06 -4.75 2.87
N GLY A 78 -1.15 -3.89 1.86
CA GLY A 78 -1.02 -4.27 0.47
C GLY A 78 -1.71 -3.31 -0.48
N LYS A 79 -1.67 -3.66 -1.75
CA LYS A 79 -2.32 -2.90 -2.82
C LYS A 79 -3.51 -3.63 -3.43
N THR A 80 -4.59 -2.91 -3.67
CA THR A 80 -5.78 -3.48 -4.29
C THR A 80 -5.72 -3.45 -5.81
N ASN A 81 -6.42 -4.40 -6.42
CA ASN A 81 -6.57 -4.47 -7.87
C ASN A 81 -7.30 -3.22 -8.43
N THR A 82 -7.03 -2.89 -9.69
CA THR A 82 -7.67 -1.80 -10.42
C THR A 82 -7.76 -2.15 -11.91
N SER A 83 -8.70 -1.54 -12.62
CA SER A 83 -8.68 -1.54 -14.09
C SER A 83 -7.43 -0.83 -14.61
N GLU A 84 -7.02 -1.17 -15.84
CA GLU A 84 -5.91 -0.52 -16.53
C GLU A 84 -6.18 0.99 -16.70
N PHE A 85 -5.10 1.81 -16.60
CA PHE A 85 -5.01 3.29 -16.60
C PHE A 85 -5.08 3.98 -15.23
#